data_AF-A0A0H3XLH3-F1
#
_entry.id   AF-A0A0H3XLH3-F1
#
_cell.length_a   1.000
_cell.length_b   1.000
_cell.length_c   1.000
_cell.angle_alpha   90.00
_cell.angle_beta   90.00
_cell.angle_gamma   90.00
#
_symmetry.space_group_name_H-M   'P 1'
#
loop_
_entity.id
_entity.type
_entity.pdbx_description
1 polymer ?
#
loop_
_entity_poly.entity_id
_entity_poly.type
_entity_poly.pdbx_seq_one_letter_code
_entity_poly.pdbx_strand_id
1 'polypeptide(L)'
;MESNEIGRGSPFYNAVIKELSLIVETENIVNQINPILSLEIKLYYIKKNGNYTMTEKDDIMKRIIIEKTRSLEHTISGLVKEYADAYQRLYQKEPELHYTYIKILKKVKLVAQELYGQKLNYVKTFYFRYLEWMMWNENLQDLRSQAVKKIRSGYHKNG
;
A
#
# COMPACT_ATOMS: atom_id res chain seq x y z
N MET A 1 -21.60 -40.41 -10.74
CA MET A 1 -22.10 -39.03 -10.56
C MET A 1 -21.17 -38.36 -9.56
N GLU A 2 -20.08 -37.79 -10.04
CA GLU A 2 -19.15 -37.02 -9.21
C GLU A 2 -19.74 -35.63 -9.02
N SER A 3 -20.03 -35.30 -7.78
CA SER A 3 -20.53 -33.99 -7.37
C SER A 3 -19.49 -32.91 -7.65
N ASN A 4 -19.85 -31.97 -8.52
CA ASN A 4 -19.18 -30.70 -8.73
C ASN A 4 -18.94 -29.97 -7.40
N GLU A 5 -17.73 -30.06 -6.82
CA GLU A 5 -17.24 -29.09 -5.83
C GLU A 5 -16.65 -27.85 -6.53
N ILE A 6 -17.45 -27.22 -7.38
CA ILE A 6 -17.18 -25.86 -7.85
C ILE A 6 -17.71 -24.93 -6.77
N GLY A 7 -16.92 -24.62 -5.73
CA GLY A 7 -17.40 -23.60 -4.79
C GLY A 7 -16.71 -23.34 -3.45
N ARG A 8 -15.69 -24.08 -3.01
CA ARG A 8 -15.06 -23.78 -1.71
C ARG A 8 -13.56 -23.61 -1.83
N GLY A 9 -13.14 -22.38 -2.16
CA GLY A 9 -11.77 -21.94 -1.91
C GLY A 9 -11.44 -22.05 -0.41
N SER A 10 -10.16 -22.09 -0.06
CA SER A 10 -9.73 -22.13 1.35
C SER A 10 -10.35 -20.99 2.18
N PRO A 11 -10.65 -21.20 3.48
CA PRO A 11 -11.08 -20.11 4.36
C PRO A 11 -10.09 -18.94 4.43
N PHE A 12 -8.78 -19.21 4.31
CA PHE A 12 -7.77 -18.16 4.25
C PHE A 12 -7.86 -17.40 2.92
N TYR A 13 -7.88 -18.14 1.80
CA TYR A 13 -8.06 -17.59 0.47
C TYR A 13 -9.29 -16.65 0.37
N ASN A 14 -10.46 -17.13 0.80
CA ASN A 14 -11.70 -16.35 0.72
C ASN A 14 -11.63 -15.07 1.56
N ALA A 15 -10.99 -15.15 2.74
CA ALA A 15 -10.81 -13.99 3.60
C ALA A 15 -9.87 -12.94 2.99
N VAL A 16 -8.76 -13.38 2.38
CA VAL A 16 -7.80 -12.50 1.70
C VAL A 16 -8.45 -11.75 0.54
N ILE A 17 -9.17 -12.47 -0.33
CA ILE A 17 -9.81 -11.85 -1.50
C ILE A 17 -10.92 -10.90 -1.08
N LYS A 18 -11.79 -11.31 -0.15
CA LYS A 18 -12.85 -10.45 0.36
C LYS A 18 -12.29 -9.14 0.92
N GLU A 19 -11.22 -9.23 1.70
CA GLU A 19 -10.56 -8.06 2.28
C GLU A 19 -9.96 -7.14 1.21
N LEU A 20 -9.27 -7.69 0.21
CA LEU A 20 -8.69 -6.90 -0.87
C LEU A 20 -9.74 -6.20 -1.72
N SER A 21 -10.81 -6.90 -2.09
CA SER A 21 -11.89 -6.30 -2.88
C SER A 21 -12.61 -5.19 -2.09
N LEU A 22 -12.82 -5.37 -0.79
CA LEU A 22 -13.36 -4.32 0.07
C LEU A 22 -12.46 -3.07 0.07
N ILE A 23 -11.14 -3.24 0.13
CA ILE A 23 -10.19 -2.12 0.04
C ILE A 23 -10.29 -1.44 -1.33
N VAL A 24 -10.30 -2.21 -2.43
CA VAL A 24 -10.41 -1.66 -3.80
C VAL A 24 -11.67 -0.82 -3.97
N GLU A 25 -12.80 -1.31 -3.45
CA GLU A 25 -14.08 -0.60 -3.47
C GLU A 25 -14.06 0.66 -2.60
N THR A 26 -13.59 0.55 -1.36
CA THR A 26 -13.57 1.66 -0.39
C THR A 26 -12.68 2.81 -0.87
N GLU A 27 -11.53 2.49 -1.45
CA GLU A 27 -10.53 3.45 -1.91
C GLU A 27 -10.76 3.89 -3.39
N ASN A 28 -11.82 3.41 -4.05
CA ASN A 28 -12.14 3.67 -5.46
C ASN A 28 -10.93 3.45 -6.41
N ILE A 29 -10.21 2.34 -6.23
CA ILE A 29 -8.96 2.08 -6.96
C ILE A 29 -9.24 1.59 -8.37
N VAL A 30 -8.85 2.37 -9.38
CA VAL A 30 -9.06 2.05 -10.81
C VAL A 30 -7.78 1.85 -11.62
N ASN A 31 -6.60 2.15 -11.07
CA ASN A 31 -5.32 2.12 -11.79
C ASN A 31 -4.49 0.89 -11.41
N GLN A 32 -4.03 0.13 -12.41
CA GLN A 32 -3.22 -1.09 -12.23
C GLN A 32 -1.83 -0.85 -11.61
N ILE A 33 -1.31 0.39 -11.67
CA ILE A 33 -0.08 0.81 -10.98
C ILE A 33 -0.30 0.83 -9.45
N ASN A 34 -1.55 0.92 -8.99
CA ASN A 34 -1.86 0.89 -7.57
C ASN A 34 -1.40 -0.43 -6.94
N PRO A 35 -0.62 -0.39 -5.84
CA PRO A 35 -0.12 -1.60 -5.18
C PRO A 35 -1.22 -2.62 -4.80
N ILE A 36 -2.41 -2.16 -4.39
CA ILE A 36 -3.54 -3.02 -4.02
C ILE A 36 -4.10 -3.75 -5.24
N LEU A 37 -4.40 -3.03 -6.31
CA LEU A 37 -4.93 -3.65 -7.54
C LEU A 37 -3.89 -4.57 -8.20
N SER A 38 -2.60 -4.19 -8.16
CA SER A 38 -1.49 -5.05 -8.59
C SER A 38 -1.41 -6.36 -7.79
N LEU A 39 -1.67 -6.32 -6.48
CA LEU A 39 -1.72 -7.51 -5.63
C LEU A 39 -2.96 -8.35 -5.95
N GLU A 40 -4.15 -7.75 -6.04
CA GLU A 40 -5.40 -8.44 -6.36
C GLU A 40 -5.31 -9.21 -7.69
N ILE A 41 -4.80 -8.57 -8.74
CA ILE A 41 -4.59 -9.20 -10.06
C ILE A 41 -3.64 -10.40 -9.93
N LYS A 42 -2.52 -10.27 -9.21
CA LYS A 42 -1.58 -11.39 -9.02
C LYS A 42 -2.23 -12.56 -8.28
N LEU A 43 -3.00 -12.30 -7.23
CA LEU A 43 -3.69 -13.35 -6.47
C LEU A 43 -4.81 -14.02 -7.28
N TYR A 44 -5.48 -13.28 -8.15
CA TYR A 44 -6.47 -13.82 -9.09
C TYR A 44 -5.86 -14.87 -10.04
N TYR A 45 -4.66 -14.63 -10.57
CA TYR A 45 -3.99 -15.61 -11.44
C TYR A 45 -3.58 -16.88 -10.69
N ILE A 46 -3.15 -16.77 -9.43
CA ILE A 46 -2.86 -17.95 -8.60
C ILE A 46 -4.12 -18.77 -8.35
N LYS A 47 -5.27 -18.12 -8.13
CA LYS A 47 -6.56 -18.81 -8.01
C LYS A 47 -6.85 -19.67 -9.24
N LYS A 48 -6.72 -19.10 -10.43
CA LYS A 48 -7.06 -19.75 -11.70
C LYS A 48 -6.10 -20.86 -12.10
N ASN A 49 -4.92 -20.94 -11.49
CA ASN A 49 -3.97 -21.99 -11.79
C ASN A 49 -4.47 -23.36 -11.29
N GLY A 50 -4.73 -24.29 -12.21
CA GLY A 50 -5.21 -25.64 -11.90
C GLY A 50 -4.15 -26.58 -11.33
N ASN A 51 -2.87 -26.21 -11.40
CA ASN A 51 -1.75 -27.09 -11.05
C ASN A 51 -1.45 -27.15 -9.54
N TYR A 52 -2.11 -26.31 -8.73
CA TYR A 52 -1.88 -26.22 -7.29
C TYR A 52 -3.10 -26.67 -6.50
N THR A 53 -2.87 -27.44 -5.44
CA THR A 53 -3.84 -27.72 -4.39
C THR A 53 -4.24 -26.42 -3.66
N MET A 54 -5.35 -26.45 -2.91
CA MET A 54 -5.77 -25.26 -2.14
C MET A 54 -4.76 -24.86 -1.07
N THR A 55 -4.11 -25.82 -0.42
CA THR A 55 -3.06 -25.53 0.57
C THR A 55 -1.84 -24.86 -0.05
N GLU A 56 -1.38 -25.35 -1.21
CA GLU A 56 -0.29 -24.72 -1.95
C GLU A 56 -0.64 -23.31 -2.39
N LYS A 57 -1.88 -23.08 -2.84
CA LYS A 57 -2.36 -21.74 -3.18
C LYS A 57 -2.29 -20.81 -1.97
N ASP A 58 -2.74 -21.24 -0.80
CA ASP A 58 -2.66 -20.42 0.42
C ASP A 58 -1.24 -19.99 0.76
N ASP A 59 -0.28 -20.92 0.66
CA ASP A 59 1.12 -20.63 0.98
C ASP A 59 1.80 -19.74 -0.08
N ILE A 60 1.46 -19.94 -1.36
CA ILE A 60 1.86 -19.03 -2.44
C ILE A 60 1.28 -17.64 -2.22
N MET A 61 0.00 -17.53 -1.84
CA MET A 61 -0.63 -16.24 -1.55
C MET A 61 0.05 -15.51 -0.41
N LYS A 62 0.30 -16.18 0.72
CA LYS A 62 1.04 -15.59 1.85
C LYS A 62 2.38 -15.03 1.40
N ARG A 63 3.13 -15.83 0.62
CA ARG A 63 4.45 -15.44 0.12
C ARG A 63 4.37 -14.20 -0.78
N ILE A 64 3.45 -14.17 -1.73
CA ILE A 64 3.25 -13.03 -2.63
C ILE A 64 2.91 -11.76 -1.85
N ILE A 65 2.03 -11.86 -0.85
CA ILE A 65 1.65 -10.70 -0.02
C ILE A 65 2.88 -10.17 0.74
N ILE A 66 3.69 -11.06 1.34
CA ILE A 66 4.93 -10.68 2.05
C ILE A 66 5.93 -10.01 1.09
N GLU A 67 6.17 -10.61 -0.07
CA GLU A 67 7.09 -10.07 -1.09
C GLU A 67 6.64 -8.69 -1.57
N LYS A 68 5.35 -8.53 -1.87
CA LYS A 68 4.76 -7.25 -2.27
C LYS A 68 4.84 -6.21 -1.16
N THR A 69 4.65 -6.62 0.10
CA THR A 69 4.80 -5.73 1.26
C THR A 69 6.23 -5.20 1.35
N ARG A 70 7.24 -6.09 1.28
CA ARG A 70 8.66 -5.69 1.32
C ARG A 70 9.05 -4.78 0.16
N SER A 71 8.56 -5.08 -1.04
CA SER A 71 8.77 -4.23 -2.21
C SER A 71 8.18 -2.83 -1.99
N LEU A 72 6.99 -2.75 -1.38
CA LEU A 72 6.34 -1.48 -1.09
C LEU A 72 7.08 -0.69 0.00
N GLU A 73 7.59 -1.35 1.04
CA GLU A 73 8.44 -0.74 2.08
C GLU A 73 9.72 -0.12 1.48
N HIS A 74 10.33 -0.79 0.52
CA HIS A 74 11.48 -0.24 -0.20
C HIS A 74 11.10 1.02 -1.00
N THR A 75 9.97 0.99 -1.72
CA THR A 75 9.45 2.17 -2.44
C THR A 75 9.17 3.34 -1.51
N ILE A 76 8.52 3.08 -0.37
CA ILE A 76 8.25 4.10 0.67
C ILE A 76 9.56 4.73 1.15
N SER A 77 10.58 3.91 1.42
CA SER A 77 11.88 4.41 1.88
C SER A 77 12.51 5.37 0.87
N GLY A 78 12.35 5.08 -0.43
CA GLY A 78 12.74 5.99 -1.51
C GLY A 78 11.96 7.30 -1.49
N LEU A 79 10.63 7.26 -1.34
CA LEU A 79 9.78 8.46 -1.26
C LEU A 79 10.10 9.33 -0.04
N VAL A 80 10.35 8.73 1.12
CA VAL A 80 10.74 9.44 2.34
C VAL A 80 12.04 10.20 2.12
N LYS A 81 13.04 9.53 1.52
CA LYS A 81 14.33 10.16 1.21
C LYS A 81 14.15 11.31 0.22
N GLU A 82 13.38 11.10 -0.84
CA GLU A 82 13.12 12.14 -1.82
C GLU A 82 12.41 13.36 -1.22
N TYR A 83 11.43 13.11 -0.34
CA TYR A 83 10.76 14.17 0.41
C TYR A 83 11.75 14.94 1.28
N ALA A 84 12.64 14.24 2.01
CA ALA A 84 13.66 14.88 2.84
C ALA A 84 14.58 15.79 2.02
N ASP A 85 15.11 15.28 0.91
CA ASP A 85 15.97 16.02 0.00
C ASP A 85 15.25 17.26 -0.58
N ALA A 86 14.00 17.09 -1.02
CA ALA A 86 13.20 18.19 -1.56
C ALA A 86 12.88 19.25 -0.49
N TYR A 87 12.60 18.82 0.74
CA TYR A 87 12.23 19.72 1.85
C TYR A 87 13.44 20.55 2.28
N GLN A 88 14.59 19.91 2.43
CA GLN A 88 15.86 20.57 2.70
C GLN A 88 16.19 21.60 1.62
N ARG A 89 16.00 21.28 0.33
CA ARG A 89 16.22 22.25 -0.76
C ARG A 89 15.27 23.45 -0.69
N LEU A 90 14.00 23.23 -0.35
CA LEU A 90 12.99 24.29 -0.38
C LEU A 90 13.08 25.24 0.82
N TYR A 91 13.31 24.69 2.02
CA TYR A 91 13.26 25.42 3.29
C TYR A 91 14.61 25.56 3.98
N GLN A 92 15.68 24.95 3.45
CA GLN A 92 17.02 24.97 4.02
C GLN A 92 17.08 24.41 5.45
N LYS A 93 16.20 23.46 5.79
CA LYS A 93 16.14 22.79 7.09
C LYS A 93 15.64 21.35 6.95
N GLU A 94 16.08 20.49 7.85
CA GLU A 94 15.69 19.09 7.86
C GLU A 94 14.22 18.93 8.29
N PRO A 95 13.44 18.04 7.66
CA PRO A 95 12.08 17.77 8.09
C PRO A 95 12.04 16.88 9.34
N GLU A 96 11.04 17.10 10.20
CA GLU A 96 10.76 16.23 11.34
C GLU A 96 10.04 14.95 10.91
N LEU A 97 10.81 14.00 10.35
CA LEU A 97 10.28 12.73 9.84
C LEU A 97 9.78 11.81 10.96
N HIS A 98 10.40 11.86 12.14
CA HIS A 98 10.08 10.97 13.26
C HIS A 98 8.63 11.12 13.72
N TYR A 99 8.17 12.36 13.90
CA TYR A 99 6.80 12.64 14.32
C TYR A 99 5.78 12.19 13.27
N THR A 100 6.10 12.42 11.99
CA THR A 100 5.28 11.97 10.86
C THR A 100 5.15 10.45 10.86
N TYR A 101 6.26 9.73 11.02
CA TYR A 101 6.28 8.27 11.08
C TYR A 101 5.49 7.71 12.28
N ILE A 102 5.65 8.30 13.46
CA ILE A 102 4.89 7.90 14.67
C ILE A 102 3.39 8.12 14.47
N LYS A 103 2.99 9.24 13.87
CA LYS A 103 1.58 9.54 13.61
C LYS A 103 0.95 8.48 12.68
N ILE A 104 1.69 8.05 11.65
CA ILE A 104 1.29 6.95 10.76
C ILE A 104 1.14 5.66 11.56
N LEU A 105 2.19 5.25 12.28
CA LEU A 105 2.18 4.00 13.04
C LEU A 105 1.05 3.95 14.09
N LYS A 106 0.74 5.08 14.75
CA LYS A 106 -0.39 5.16 15.69
C LYS A 106 -1.74 5.00 14.99
N LYS A 107 -1.93 5.67 13.86
CA LYS A 107 -3.17 5.55 13.05
C LYS A 107 -3.36 4.12 12.53
N VAL A 108 -2.26 3.50 12.11
CA VAL A 108 -2.19 2.10 11.67
C VAL A 108 -2.52 1.13 12.81
N LYS A 109 -1.87 1.28 13.97
CA LYS A 109 -2.06 0.40 15.13
C LYS A 109 -3.50 0.43 15.64
N LEU A 110 -4.12 1.61 15.70
CA LEU A 110 -5.50 1.79 16.16
C LEU A 110 -6.48 1.03 15.25
N VAL A 111 -6.35 1.20 13.93
CA VAL A 111 -7.20 0.51 12.94
C VAL A 111 -6.94 -1.02 12.91
N ALA A 112 -5.69 -1.45 13.13
CA ALA A 112 -5.33 -2.87 13.12
C ALA A 112 -5.83 -3.62 14.37
N GLN A 113 -5.71 -3.00 15.54
CA GLN A 113 -5.98 -3.63 16.83
C GLN A 113 -7.47 -3.61 17.21
N GLU A 114 -8.20 -2.55 16.86
CA GLU A 114 -9.61 -2.42 17.28
C GLU A 114 -10.59 -3.23 16.42
N LEU A 115 -10.18 -3.68 15.23
CA LEU A 115 -11.12 -4.20 14.22
C LEU A 115 -10.81 -5.61 13.69
N TYR A 116 -9.61 -6.19 13.92
CA TYR A 116 -9.20 -7.40 13.21
C TYR A 116 -8.41 -8.43 14.05
N GLY A 117 -8.64 -9.74 13.78
CA GLY A 117 -7.92 -10.86 14.41
C GLY A 117 -6.66 -11.33 13.65
N GLN A 118 -5.89 -12.25 14.25
CA GLN A 118 -4.55 -12.69 13.79
C GLN A 118 -4.46 -13.24 12.34
N LYS A 119 -5.58 -13.73 11.77
CA LYS A 119 -5.59 -14.50 10.52
C LYS A 119 -5.34 -13.66 9.25
N LEU A 120 -5.56 -12.34 9.31
CA LEU A 120 -5.45 -11.42 8.16
C LEU A 120 -4.23 -10.48 8.23
N ASN A 121 -3.29 -10.74 9.15
CA ASN A 121 -2.14 -9.86 9.39
C ASN A 121 -1.32 -9.54 8.13
N TYR A 122 -1.19 -10.47 7.18
CA TYR A 122 -0.44 -10.23 5.94
C TYR A 122 -1.09 -9.15 5.06
N VAL A 123 -2.39 -9.29 4.79
CA VAL A 123 -3.14 -8.34 3.95
C VAL A 123 -3.24 -6.98 4.62
N LYS A 124 -3.42 -6.97 5.94
CA LYS A 124 -3.50 -5.72 6.72
C LYS A 124 -2.17 -5.00 6.77
N THR A 125 -1.07 -5.70 7.04
CA THR A 125 0.27 -5.12 6.96
C THR A 125 0.50 -4.51 5.57
N PHE A 126 0.14 -5.22 4.51
CA PHE A 126 0.23 -4.69 3.14
C PHE A 126 -0.60 -3.43 2.95
N TYR A 127 -1.87 -3.43 3.37
CA TYR A 127 -2.75 -2.26 3.25
C TYR A 127 -2.23 -1.06 4.03
N PHE A 128 -1.66 -1.25 5.22
CA PHE A 128 -1.06 -0.15 5.97
C PHE A 128 0.16 0.45 5.29
N ARG A 129 1.01 -0.39 4.67
CA ARG A 129 2.09 0.11 3.81
C ARG A 129 1.54 0.85 2.59
N TYR A 130 0.43 0.41 2.03
CA TYR A 130 -0.24 1.15 0.96
C TYR A 130 -0.72 2.55 1.41
N LEU A 131 -1.37 2.66 2.56
CA LEU A 131 -1.79 3.96 3.11
C LEU A 131 -0.59 4.89 3.36
N GLU A 132 0.50 4.34 3.90
CA GLU A 132 1.76 5.07 4.10
C GLU A 132 2.34 5.56 2.76
N TRP A 133 2.36 4.70 1.73
CA TRP A 133 2.79 5.05 0.39
C TRP A 133 1.95 6.19 -0.21
N MET A 134 0.62 6.16 -0.09
CA MET A 134 -0.25 7.23 -0.57
C MET A 134 0.08 8.56 0.07
N MET A 135 0.18 8.58 1.40
CA MET A 135 0.46 9.80 2.16
C MET A 135 1.82 10.41 1.77
N TRP A 136 2.87 9.59 1.59
CA TRP A 136 4.17 10.10 1.15
C TRP A 136 4.13 10.67 -0.27
N ASN A 137 3.36 10.07 -1.18
CA ASN A 137 3.15 10.65 -2.50
C ASN A 137 2.44 12.01 -2.40
N GLU A 138 1.36 12.11 -1.62
CA GLU A 138 0.63 13.37 -1.42
C GLU A 138 1.54 14.47 -0.88
N ASN A 139 2.30 14.17 0.18
CA ASN A 139 3.25 15.10 0.79
C ASN A 139 4.31 15.57 -0.20
N LEU A 140 4.86 14.66 -1.00
CA LEU A 140 5.88 14.99 -2.00
C LEU A 140 5.29 15.84 -3.13
N GLN A 141 4.07 15.57 -3.58
CA GLN A 141 3.40 16.37 -4.62
C GLN A 141 3.04 17.77 -4.11
N ASP A 142 2.57 17.90 -2.87
CA ASP A 142 2.33 19.21 -2.26
C ASP A 142 3.62 20.02 -2.16
N LEU A 143 4.70 19.40 -1.68
CA LEU A 143 6.01 20.04 -1.57
C LEU A 143 6.55 20.51 -2.94
N ARG A 144 6.42 19.68 -3.98
CA ARG A 144 6.77 20.05 -5.37
C ARG A 144 5.93 21.23 -5.85
N SER A 145 4.63 21.23 -5.55
CA SER A 145 3.72 22.32 -5.91
C SER A 145 4.09 23.63 -5.22
N GLN A 146 4.50 23.58 -3.95
CA GLN A 146 5.00 24.73 -3.20
C GLN A 146 6.32 25.26 -3.79
N ALA A 147 7.24 24.37 -4.18
CA ALA A 147 8.49 24.75 -4.82
C ALA A 147 8.24 25.53 -6.13
N VAL A 148 7.33 25.05 -6.98
CA VAL A 148 6.95 25.74 -8.23
C VAL A 148 6.37 27.13 -7.95
N LYS A 149 5.48 27.26 -6.94
CA LYS A 149 4.91 28.55 -6.55
C LYS A 149 5.98 29.53 -6.08
N LYS A 150 6.93 29.08 -5.25
CA LYS A 150 8.03 29.91 -4.74
C LYS A 150 8.89 30.45 -5.88
N ILE A 151 9.25 29.59 -6.83
CA ILE A 151 10.01 29.99 -8.04
C ILE A 151 9.26 31.08 -8.80
N ARG A 152 7.99 30.85 -9.16
CA ARG A 152 7.16 31.82 -9.91
C ARG A 152 7.02 33.17 -9.18
N SER A 153 6.81 33.13 -7.86
CA SER A 153 6.71 34.35 -7.05
C SER A 153 8.03 35.12 -6.92
N GLY A 154 9.17 34.44 -6.98
CA GLY A 154 10.49 35.06 -7.01
C GLY A 154 10.77 35.75 -8.34
N TYR A 155 10.33 35.17 -9.46
CA TYR A 155 10.43 35.78 -10.78
C TYR A 155 9.60 37.07 -10.93
N HIS A 156 8.43 37.17 -10.28
CA HIS A 156 7.60 38.38 -10.33
C HIS A 156 8.08 39.52 -9.42
N LYS A 157 9.03 39.30 -8.51
CA LYS A 157 9.58 40.37 -7.66
C LYS A 157 10.80 41.07 -8.25
N ASN A 158 11.36 40.53 -9.34
CA ASN A 158 12.60 41.00 -9.96
C ASN A 158 12.42 41.46 -11.43
N GLY A 159 11.18 41.72 -11.87
CA GLY A 159 10.86 42.33 -13.16
C GLY A 159 9.98 43.55 -12.95
#